data_AF-A0A0C9ZZ73-F1
#
_entry.id   AF-A0A0C9ZZ73-F1
#
_cell.length_a   1.000
_cell.length_b   1.000
_cell.length_c   1.000
_cell.angle_alpha   90.00
_cell.angle_beta   90.00
_cell.angle_gamma   90.00
#
_symmetry.space_group_name_H-M   'P 1'
#
loop_
_entity.id
_entity.type
_entity.pdbx_description
1 polymer ?
#
loop_
_entity_poly.entity_id
_entity_poly.type
_entity_poly.pdbx_seq_one_letter_code
_entity_poly.pdbx_strand_id
1 'polypeptide(L)'
;MDHCGVCSLKTGAWGVADNSVSVVDCAEGTLRQFQTQPRGNQPRLRALKITKLFVTHMHADHVMGIVPFLRHVLHPPPIVGSSDTDLLLKKPPSIEIYGPAGLRSFVRNVLSMTFTRTADTYAVHELLTPTCTRTPCDSAALHPSESSGADLMCGEDGFWRHITSARGRLGDVVVDAGLIVHRVPCLGYVFREPSFPHRKLAVLGDTCDASPIIPLLTSPPPSLLVHEATDAFIPRDVDPQAKRSREEVGQKVLARGHSTPVMAGEFAKRVAAERLILNHIGSRFTAPRQYQGEKDVRFSVIDEISRQASEAWGMGRAEVAFDYMRMTVPELRPGFEVNVVMQEGLRTIEGECVEQERKDDDDDQGAKGGAGSNGKMTRGGYARWGRGAERGRYHKRRKTDGPS
;
A
#
# COMPACT_ATOMS: atom_id res chain seq x y z
N MET A 1 -0.72 17.30 -1.87
CA MET A 1 0.47 16.51 -1.48
C MET A 1 0.63 15.35 -2.43
N ASP A 2 1.82 15.17 -3.00
CA ASP A 2 2.19 13.94 -3.71
C ASP A 2 2.64 12.88 -2.69
N HIS A 3 1.68 12.17 -2.10
CA HIS A 3 1.99 11.03 -1.24
C HIS A 3 2.36 9.83 -2.09
N CYS A 4 3.33 9.05 -1.67
CA CYS A 4 3.80 7.91 -2.44
C CYS A 4 3.71 6.70 -1.52
N GLY A 5 2.75 5.80 -1.76
CA GLY A 5 2.73 4.48 -1.13
C GLY A 5 3.66 3.55 -1.90
N VAL A 6 4.75 3.07 -1.30
CA VAL A 6 5.58 2.03 -1.94
C VAL A 6 4.94 0.68 -1.65
N CYS A 7 4.33 0.07 -2.65
CA CYS A 7 3.94 -1.34 -2.59
C CYS A 7 5.14 -2.19 -3.04
N SER A 8 5.61 -3.08 -2.19
CA SER A 8 6.55 -4.13 -2.56
C SER A 8 6.16 -5.40 -1.84
N LEU A 9 6.26 -6.56 -2.52
CA LEU A 9 6.02 -7.92 -2.01
C LEU A 9 5.39 -7.96 -0.60
N LYS A 10 4.05 -7.93 -0.57
CA LYS A 10 3.21 -8.10 0.65
C LYS A 10 3.30 -6.97 1.69
N THR A 11 4.20 -6.01 1.51
CA THR A 11 4.48 -4.89 2.41
C THR A 11 4.07 -3.55 1.77
N GLY A 12 3.29 -2.75 2.48
CA GLY A 12 2.95 -1.38 2.07
C GLY A 12 3.63 -0.38 2.99
N ALA A 13 4.39 0.58 2.47
CA ALA A 13 4.91 1.70 3.25
C ALA A 13 4.15 2.99 2.91
N TRP A 14 3.68 3.70 3.94
CA TRP A 14 2.89 4.92 3.81
C TRP A 14 3.52 6.03 4.66
N GLY A 15 3.78 7.18 4.06
CA GLY A 15 4.39 8.33 4.75
C GLY A 15 3.33 9.23 5.39
N VAL A 16 3.53 9.56 6.66
CA VAL A 16 2.85 10.62 7.41
C VAL A 16 3.73 11.89 7.36
N ALA A 17 3.13 13.07 7.54
CA ALA A 17 3.71 14.35 7.13
C ALA A 17 4.87 14.88 7.98
N ASP A 18 5.09 14.35 9.16
CA ASP A 18 6.28 14.58 9.98
C ASP A 18 7.53 13.87 9.43
N ASN A 19 7.47 13.34 8.21
CA ASN A 19 8.50 12.50 7.60
C ASN A 19 8.61 11.12 8.28
N SER A 20 7.71 10.79 9.23
CA SER A 20 7.58 9.45 9.76
C SER A 20 6.84 8.58 8.75
N VAL A 21 7.24 7.32 8.68
CA VAL A 21 6.68 6.38 7.73
C VAL A 21 6.12 5.21 8.54
N SER A 22 4.92 4.80 8.19
CA SER A 22 4.28 3.60 8.71
C SER A 22 4.44 2.48 7.69
N VAL A 23 4.61 1.26 8.16
CA VAL A 23 4.69 0.08 7.30
C VAL A 23 3.59 -0.91 7.70
N VAL A 24 2.89 -1.47 6.72
CA VAL A 24 1.97 -2.60 6.91
C VAL A 24 2.65 -3.86 6.36
N ASP A 25 2.78 -4.86 7.21
CA ASP A 25 3.56 -6.08 7.11
C ASP A 25 5.08 -5.85 6.94
N CYS A 26 5.87 -6.86 7.29
CA CYS A 26 7.32 -6.81 7.16
C CYS A 26 7.84 -8.22 6.83
N ALA A 27 7.71 -8.56 5.56
CA ALA A 27 8.17 -9.82 5.00
C ALA A 27 9.70 -9.95 4.96
N GLU A 28 10.20 -11.17 4.77
CA GLU A 28 11.61 -11.38 4.45
C GLU A 28 12.05 -10.49 3.27
N GLY A 29 13.22 -9.87 3.39
CA GLY A 29 13.77 -9.00 2.34
C GLY A 29 13.23 -7.57 2.32
N THR A 30 12.23 -7.22 3.16
CA THR A 30 11.71 -5.85 3.27
C THR A 30 12.81 -4.81 3.47
N LEU A 31 13.73 -5.05 4.41
CA LEU A 31 14.89 -4.16 4.63
C LEU A 31 15.75 -4.01 3.37
N ARG A 32 15.98 -5.10 2.63
CA ARG A 32 16.73 -5.07 1.38
C ARG A 32 16.01 -4.21 0.34
N GLN A 33 14.69 -4.33 0.23
CA GLN A 33 13.88 -3.51 -0.68
C GLN A 33 14.01 -2.01 -0.35
N PHE A 34 14.02 -1.61 0.93
CA PHE A 34 14.30 -0.22 1.30
C PHE A 34 15.68 0.26 0.81
N GLN A 35 16.69 -0.60 0.83
CA GLN A 35 18.05 -0.26 0.40
C GLN A 35 18.22 -0.26 -1.12
N THR A 36 17.48 -1.13 -1.83
CA THR A 36 17.60 -1.34 -3.28
C THR A 36 16.59 -0.56 -4.12
N GLN A 37 15.85 0.39 -3.51
CA GLN A 37 14.97 1.29 -4.24
C GLN A 37 15.68 1.91 -5.46
N PRO A 38 15.04 1.88 -6.65
CA PRO A 38 15.64 2.40 -7.87
C PRO A 38 15.93 3.90 -7.72
N ARG A 39 17.02 4.35 -8.35
CA ARG A 39 17.30 5.78 -8.47
C ARG A 39 16.33 6.38 -9.48
N GLY A 40 15.65 7.44 -9.10
CA GLY A 40 14.73 8.18 -9.96
C GLY A 40 14.45 9.57 -9.39
N ASN A 41 13.48 10.27 -9.97
CA ASN A 41 13.13 11.64 -9.57
C ASN A 41 12.42 11.71 -8.20
N GLN A 42 12.01 10.58 -7.67
CA GLN A 42 11.26 10.48 -6.42
C GLN A 42 12.21 10.21 -5.24
N PRO A 43 11.99 10.82 -4.06
CA PRO A 43 12.84 10.61 -2.89
C PRO A 43 12.75 9.17 -2.38
N ARG A 44 13.89 8.57 -2.04
CA ARG A 44 13.95 7.23 -1.45
C ARG A 44 13.37 7.23 -0.04
N LEU A 45 12.53 6.25 0.26
CA LEU A 45 12.09 5.98 1.63
C LEU A 45 13.28 5.48 2.44
N ARG A 46 13.41 5.90 3.70
CA ARG A 46 14.51 5.46 4.59
C ARG A 46 13.92 4.59 5.68
N ALA A 47 14.47 3.39 5.88
CA ALA A 47 14.06 2.49 6.95
C ALA A 47 14.18 3.17 8.34
N LEU A 48 15.20 4.02 8.54
CA LEU A 48 15.40 4.81 9.77
C LEU A 48 14.29 5.83 10.07
N LYS A 49 13.37 6.10 9.13
CA LYS A 49 12.22 6.98 9.35
C LYS A 49 10.95 6.21 9.74
N ILE A 50 11.00 4.88 9.81
CA ILE A 50 9.86 4.09 10.24
C ILE A 50 9.69 4.21 11.75
N THR A 51 8.52 4.66 12.18
CA THR A 51 8.16 4.77 13.61
C THR A 51 7.02 3.83 14.01
N LYS A 52 6.22 3.36 13.04
CA LYS A 52 5.10 2.45 13.29
C LYS A 52 5.10 1.30 12.28
N LEU A 53 4.89 0.08 12.77
CA LEU A 53 4.78 -1.14 11.98
C LEU A 53 3.47 -1.84 12.33
N PHE A 54 2.66 -2.14 11.34
CA PHE A 54 1.37 -2.82 11.49
C PHE A 54 1.48 -4.21 10.87
N VAL A 55 1.09 -5.27 11.57
CA VAL A 55 1.14 -6.65 11.11
C VAL A 55 -0.28 -7.16 10.92
N THR A 56 -0.60 -7.64 9.73
CA THR A 56 -1.94 -8.14 9.39
C THR A 56 -2.19 -9.50 10.03
N HIS A 57 -1.23 -10.41 9.95
CA HIS A 57 -1.30 -11.75 10.54
C HIS A 57 0.09 -12.40 10.72
N MET A 58 0.13 -13.57 11.37
CA MET A 58 1.37 -14.22 11.81
C MET A 58 1.99 -15.19 10.79
N HIS A 59 1.57 -15.20 9.52
CA HIS A 59 2.28 -16.01 8.53
C HIS A 59 3.69 -15.45 8.27
N ALA A 60 4.64 -16.37 8.02
CA ALA A 60 6.07 -16.06 7.95
C ALA A 60 6.42 -15.00 6.90
N ASP A 61 5.73 -15.04 5.77
CA ASP A 61 5.82 -14.11 4.66
C ASP A 61 5.28 -12.70 4.96
N HIS A 62 4.77 -12.44 6.17
CA HIS A 62 4.36 -11.12 6.65
C HIS A 62 5.17 -10.63 7.86
N VAL A 63 5.89 -11.53 8.56
CA VAL A 63 6.57 -11.20 9.84
C VAL A 63 8.07 -11.49 9.89
N MET A 64 8.61 -12.33 9.01
CA MET A 64 10.01 -12.77 9.12
C MET A 64 11.03 -11.67 8.82
N GLY A 65 10.60 -10.53 8.26
CA GLY A 65 11.43 -9.35 8.08
C GLY A 65 11.55 -8.46 9.33
N ILE A 66 10.70 -8.64 10.35
CA ILE A 66 10.62 -7.72 11.49
C ILE A 66 11.94 -7.65 12.25
N VAL A 67 12.52 -8.79 12.66
CA VAL A 67 13.77 -8.79 13.44
C VAL A 67 14.96 -8.16 12.71
N PRO A 68 15.30 -8.55 11.45
CA PRO A 68 16.37 -7.88 10.74
C PRO A 68 16.09 -6.39 10.50
N PHE A 69 14.81 -6.02 10.34
CA PHE A 69 14.40 -4.62 10.25
C PHE A 69 14.67 -3.86 11.56
N LEU A 70 14.24 -4.40 12.70
CA LEU A 70 14.48 -3.81 14.03
C LEU A 70 15.97 -3.64 14.32
N ARG A 71 16.79 -4.65 14.00
CA ARG A 71 18.25 -4.55 14.17
C ARG A 71 18.86 -3.41 13.37
N HIS A 72 18.30 -3.07 12.22
CA HIS A 72 18.77 -1.94 11.42
C HIS A 72 18.35 -0.59 12.00
N VAL A 73 17.14 -0.47 12.56
CA VAL A 73 16.60 0.82 13.00
C VAL A 73 16.88 1.17 14.46
N LEU A 74 17.16 0.19 15.33
CA LEU A 74 17.35 0.42 16.78
C LEU A 74 18.82 0.60 17.23
N HIS A 75 19.76 0.63 16.28
CA HIS A 75 21.22 0.79 16.47
C HIS A 75 21.88 -0.28 17.39
N PRO A 76 23.17 -0.63 17.17
CA PRO A 76 23.89 -1.50 18.09
C PRO A 76 24.20 -0.77 19.41
N PRO A 77 24.21 -1.48 20.56
CA PRO A 77 24.62 -0.88 21.82
C PRO A 77 26.10 -0.48 21.80
N PRO A 78 26.52 0.54 22.56
CA PRO A 78 27.92 0.94 22.69
C PRO A 78 28.78 -0.17 23.32
N ILE A 79 30.05 -0.28 22.89
CA ILE A 79 30.96 -1.40 23.24
C ILE A 79 31.60 -1.22 24.63
N VAL A 80 31.61 -0.01 25.22
CA VAL A 80 32.42 0.27 26.43
C VAL A 80 31.70 1.23 27.39
N GLY A 81 31.66 0.88 28.68
CA GLY A 81 31.63 1.84 29.80
C GLY A 81 30.29 2.19 30.45
N SER A 82 29.15 1.77 29.92
CA SER A 82 27.88 1.90 30.65
C SER A 82 27.74 0.70 31.57
N SER A 83 27.82 0.91 32.89
CA SER A 83 27.22 -0.03 33.83
C SER A 83 25.78 -0.29 33.38
N ASP A 84 25.34 -1.55 33.40
CA ASP A 84 23.97 -1.99 33.02
C ASP A 84 22.87 -1.22 33.80
N THR A 85 23.24 -0.38 34.78
CA THR A 85 22.38 0.33 35.71
C THR A 85 22.05 1.78 35.34
N ASP A 86 22.71 2.42 34.36
CA ASP A 86 22.54 3.88 34.10
C ASP A 86 21.82 4.24 32.77
N LEU A 87 21.24 3.24 32.09
CA LEU A 87 20.35 3.46 30.92
C LEU A 87 18.91 3.83 31.35
N LEU A 88 18.69 4.17 32.62
CA LEU A 88 17.37 4.27 33.29
C LEU A 88 16.68 5.63 33.17
N LEU A 89 16.78 6.27 32.01
CA LEU A 89 15.65 7.02 31.47
C LEU A 89 15.18 6.22 30.27
N LYS A 90 14.20 5.32 30.46
CA LYS A 90 13.61 4.53 29.38
C LYS A 90 13.12 5.51 28.31
N LYS A 91 13.93 5.72 27.28
CA LYS A 91 13.53 6.51 26.10
C LYS A 91 12.21 5.91 25.59
N PRO A 92 11.28 6.76 25.11
CA PRO A 92 10.10 6.23 24.44
C PRO A 92 10.53 5.28 23.32
N PRO A 93 9.72 4.25 23.02
CA PRO A 93 10.06 3.30 21.97
C PRO A 93 10.29 4.05 20.65
N SER A 94 11.39 3.75 19.98
CA SER A 94 11.69 4.34 18.68
C SER A 94 10.82 3.76 17.56
N ILE A 95 10.26 2.57 17.79
CA ILE A 95 9.31 1.93 16.90
C ILE A 95 8.21 1.23 17.71
N GLU A 96 6.97 1.46 17.30
CA GLU A 96 5.79 0.80 17.85
C GLU A 96 5.26 -0.21 16.82
N ILE A 97 5.01 -1.43 17.27
CA ILE A 97 4.55 -2.53 16.43
C ILE A 97 3.13 -2.90 16.86
N TYR A 98 2.20 -2.93 15.93
CA TYR A 98 0.80 -3.27 16.14
C TYR A 98 0.47 -4.55 15.39
N GLY A 99 -0.23 -5.50 16.01
CA GLY A 99 -0.60 -6.74 15.31
C GLY A 99 -1.34 -7.74 16.18
N PRO A 100 -1.59 -8.96 15.67
CA PRO A 100 -2.38 -9.96 16.37
C PRO A 100 -1.66 -10.53 17.60
N ALA A 101 -2.42 -11.23 18.44
CA ALA A 101 -1.87 -12.00 19.56
C ALA A 101 -0.74 -12.96 19.13
N GLY A 102 0.35 -13.00 19.92
CA GLY A 102 1.53 -13.81 19.68
C GLY A 102 2.68 -13.06 19.01
N LEU A 103 2.42 -11.88 18.42
CA LEU A 103 3.45 -11.04 17.81
C LEU A 103 4.51 -10.60 18.82
N ARG A 104 4.09 -10.25 20.05
CA ARG A 104 5.02 -9.84 21.10
C ARG A 104 5.96 -10.97 21.47
N SER A 105 5.42 -12.16 21.70
CA SER A 105 6.22 -13.35 22.00
C SER A 105 7.15 -13.71 20.85
N PHE A 106 6.71 -13.57 19.60
CA PHE A 106 7.54 -13.81 18.43
C PHE A 106 8.77 -12.88 18.40
N VAL A 107 8.56 -11.56 18.45
CA VAL A 107 9.67 -10.59 18.38
C VAL A 107 10.63 -10.77 19.56
N ARG A 108 10.09 -10.90 20.77
CA ARG A 108 10.86 -11.13 21.99
C ARG A 108 11.72 -12.39 21.91
N ASN A 109 11.11 -13.53 21.56
CA ASN A 109 11.83 -14.81 21.55
C ASN A 109 12.92 -14.84 20.49
N VAL A 110 12.66 -14.30 19.29
CA VAL A 110 13.69 -14.27 18.23
C VAL A 110 14.86 -13.36 18.62
N LEU A 111 14.62 -12.19 19.22
CA LEU A 111 15.69 -11.32 19.72
C LEU A 111 16.49 -11.98 20.85
N SER A 112 15.81 -12.61 21.81
CA SER A 112 16.43 -13.35 22.90
C SER A 112 17.30 -14.51 22.40
N MET A 113 16.76 -15.35 21.51
CA MET A 113 17.46 -16.52 20.96
C MET A 113 18.68 -16.14 20.11
N THR A 114 18.65 -14.96 19.49
CA THR A 114 19.76 -14.44 18.67
C THR A 114 20.73 -13.56 19.45
N PHE A 115 20.54 -13.41 20.77
CA PHE A 115 21.32 -12.53 21.63
C PHE A 115 21.37 -11.08 21.10
N THR A 116 20.29 -10.62 20.47
CA THR A 116 20.24 -9.31 19.83
C THR A 116 19.85 -8.23 20.82
N ARG A 117 20.82 -7.44 21.29
CA ARG A 117 20.60 -6.20 22.04
C ARG A 117 20.73 -4.97 21.13
N THR A 118 20.04 -3.89 21.48
CA THR A 118 19.97 -2.64 20.70
C THR A 118 20.09 -1.43 21.63
N ALA A 119 20.49 -0.28 21.08
CA ALA A 119 20.64 0.96 21.86
C ALA A 119 19.29 1.64 22.14
N ASP A 120 18.36 1.55 21.18
CA ASP A 120 17.00 2.06 21.31
C ASP A 120 16.00 0.90 21.51
N THR A 121 14.79 1.23 21.97
CA THR A 121 13.76 0.24 22.33
C THR A 121 12.62 0.18 21.32
N TYR A 122 11.92 -0.96 21.27
CA TYR A 122 10.67 -1.16 20.55
C TYR A 122 9.53 -1.48 21.51
N ALA A 123 8.28 -1.24 21.13
CA ALA A 123 7.10 -1.69 21.87
C ALA A 123 6.17 -2.49 20.96
N VAL A 124 5.53 -3.54 21.50
CA VAL A 124 4.54 -4.36 20.75
C VAL A 124 3.16 -4.25 21.39
N HIS A 125 2.22 -3.71 20.63
CA HIS A 125 0.81 -3.57 20.95
C HIS A 125 0.03 -4.71 20.27
N GLU A 126 -0.53 -5.61 21.07
CA GLU A 126 -1.31 -6.74 20.55
C GLU A 126 -2.79 -6.37 20.48
N LEU A 127 -3.41 -6.59 19.32
CA LEU A 127 -4.84 -6.47 19.08
C LEU A 127 -5.50 -7.78 19.47
N LEU A 128 -6.24 -7.76 20.58
CA LEU A 128 -6.77 -8.94 21.26
C LEU A 128 -8.29 -8.99 21.20
N THR A 129 -8.81 -10.18 20.92
CA THR A 129 -10.21 -10.53 21.16
C THR A 129 -10.36 -11.15 22.55
N PRO A 130 -11.58 -11.30 23.09
CA PRO A 130 -11.79 -11.94 24.40
C PRO A 130 -11.26 -13.38 24.50
N THR A 131 -11.08 -14.06 23.37
CA THR A 131 -10.56 -15.44 23.31
C THR A 131 -9.03 -15.51 23.23
N CYS A 132 -8.34 -14.39 23.07
CA CYS A 132 -6.89 -14.38 22.94
C CYS A 132 -6.20 -14.60 24.28
N THR A 133 -5.16 -15.44 24.27
CA THR A 133 -4.21 -15.51 25.38
C THR A 133 -3.33 -14.27 25.38
N ARG A 134 -3.25 -13.59 26.52
CA ARG A 134 -2.40 -12.40 26.69
C ARG A 134 -0.93 -12.79 26.81
N THR A 135 -0.06 -12.12 26.07
CA THR A 135 1.38 -12.24 26.27
C THR A 135 1.81 -11.30 27.41
N PRO A 136 2.54 -11.77 28.44
CA PRO A 136 2.98 -10.89 29.53
C PRO A 136 3.82 -9.69 29.05
N CYS A 137 3.55 -8.52 29.64
CA CYS A 137 4.22 -7.24 29.39
C CYS A 137 4.87 -6.63 30.65
N ASP A 138 5.00 -7.43 31.71
CA ASP A 138 5.66 -7.05 32.97
C ASP A 138 7.19 -7.01 32.82
N SER A 139 7.85 -6.29 33.73
CA SER A 139 9.30 -6.06 33.65
C SER A 139 10.16 -7.32 33.74
N ALA A 140 9.64 -8.43 34.28
CA ALA A 140 10.38 -9.69 34.35
C ALA A 140 10.37 -10.44 33.01
N ALA A 141 9.32 -10.24 32.21
CA ALA A 141 9.17 -10.87 30.91
C ALA A 141 9.81 -10.09 29.74
N LEU A 142 10.18 -8.82 29.92
CA LEU A 142 10.68 -7.97 28.83
C LEU A 142 12.12 -8.32 28.43
N HIS A 143 12.35 -8.37 27.12
CA HIS A 143 13.72 -8.36 26.58
C HIS A 143 14.40 -7.00 26.86
N PRO A 144 15.74 -6.90 27.05
CA PRO A 144 16.42 -5.63 27.38
C PRO A 144 16.18 -4.47 26.39
N SER A 145 15.90 -4.80 25.12
CA SER A 145 15.54 -3.83 24.07
C SER A 145 14.04 -3.55 23.94
N GLU A 146 13.21 -4.13 24.81
CA GLU A 146 11.75 -4.07 24.74
C GLU A 146 11.20 -3.09 25.77
N SER A 147 10.36 -2.17 25.31
CA SER A 147 9.51 -1.31 26.12
C SER A 147 8.14 -1.96 26.30
N SER A 148 7.47 -1.65 27.41
CA SER A 148 6.13 -2.19 27.67
C SER A 148 5.16 -1.71 26.58
N GLY A 149 4.50 -2.67 25.93
CA GLY A 149 3.46 -2.41 24.95
C GLY A 149 2.07 -2.37 25.59
N ALA A 150 1.02 -2.41 24.75
CA ALA A 150 -0.36 -2.40 25.21
C ALA A 150 -1.13 -3.64 24.74
N ASP A 151 -2.07 -4.11 25.55
CA ASP A 151 -3.05 -5.13 25.19
C ASP A 151 -4.34 -4.41 24.77
N LEU A 152 -4.50 -4.23 23.45
CA LEU A 152 -5.61 -3.48 22.87
C LEU A 152 -6.79 -4.43 22.66
N MET A 153 -7.83 -4.32 23.50
CA MET A 153 -9.04 -5.13 23.35
C MET A 153 -9.95 -4.54 22.25
N CYS A 154 -10.59 -5.41 21.46
CA CYS A 154 -11.64 -4.96 20.54
C CYS A 154 -12.85 -4.42 21.31
N GLY A 155 -13.61 -3.52 20.66
CA GLY A 155 -14.92 -3.09 21.14
C GLY A 155 -15.96 -4.22 21.05
N GLU A 156 -17.16 -3.96 21.56
CA GLU A 156 -18.29 -4.91 21.52
C GLU A 156 -18.67 -5.34 20.10
N ASP A 157 -18.40 -4.48 19.12
CA ASP A 157 -18.62 -4.74 17.69
C ASP A 157 -17.44 -5.44 17.00
N GLY A 158 -16.41 -5.84 17.75
CA GLY A 158 -15.27 -6.58 17.24
C GLY A 158 -14.21 -5.73 16.52
N PHE A 159 -14.31 -4.40 16.58
CA PHE A 159 -13.35 -3.50 15.95
C PHE A 159 -12.42 -2.85 16.97
N TRP A 160 -11.19 -2.56 16.54
CA TRP A 160 -10.26 -1.73 17.29
C TRP A 160 -10.28 -0.33 16.69
N ARG A 161 -10.77 0.64 17.45
CA ARG A 161 -10.84 2.03 17.00
C ARG A 161 -9.78 2.86 17.66
N HIS A 162 -9.18 3.77 16.91
CA HIS A 162 -8.17 4.70 17.37
C HIS A 162 -7.00 3.99 18.09
N ILE A 163 -6.50 2.90 17.52
CA ILE A 163 -5.38 2.13 18.13
C ILE A 163 -4.12 2.97 18.25
N THR A 164 -3.94 3.91 17.32
CA THR A 164 -2.86 4.88 17.34
C THR A 164 -3.23 6.05 16.43
N SER A 165 -2.51 7.15 16.62
CA SER A 165 -2.59 8.32 15.75
C SER A 165 -1.21 8.84 15.41
N ALA A 166 -1.10 9.50 14.27
CA ALA A 166 0.10 10.20 13.84
C ALA A 166 -0.27 11.54 13.22
N ARG A 167 0.56 12.56 13.39
CA ARG A 167 0.27 13.90 12.88
C ARG A 167 0.57 14.00 11.39
N GLY A 168 -0.47 13.99 10.55
CA GLY A 168 -0.39 14.26 9.13
C GLY A 168 -0.22 15.76 8.83
N ARG A 169 -0.15 16.13 7.54
CA ARG A 169 0.16 17.51 7.12
C ARG A 169 -1.06 18.38 7.27
N LEU A 170 -2.21 17.79 6.91
CA LEU A 170 -3.51 18.44 6.85
C LEU A 170 -4.33 18.18 8.12
N GLY A 171 -3.95 17.17 8.89
CA GLY A 171 -4.61 16.79 10.13
C GLY A 171 -4.04 15.48 10.64
N ASP A 172 -4.57 15.00 11.77
CA ASP A 172 -4.16 13.72 12.32
C ASP A 172 -4.61 12.56 11.42
N VAL A 173 -3.82 11.50 11.40
CA VAL A 173 -4.17 10.22 10.80
C VAL A 173 -4.43 9.27 11.96
N VAL A 174 -5.64 8.74 12.00
CA VAL A 174 -6.08 7.76 13.00
C VAL A 174 -6.12 6.39 12.35
N VAL A 175 -5.68 5.38 13.09
CA VAL A 175 -5.70 3.99 12.63
C VAL A 175 -6.78 3.22 13.38
N ASP A 176 -7.61 2.52 12.63
CA ASP A 176 -8.54 1.51 13.12
C ASP A 176 -8.15 0.15 12.54
N ALA A 177 -8.67 -0.94 13.12
CA ALA A 177 -8.48 -2.29 12.60
C ALA A 177 -9.74 -3.13 12.79
N GLY A 178 -9.91 -4.13 11.93
CA GLY A 178 -10.97 -5.12 12.03
C GLY A 178 -10.54 -6.48 11.51
N LEU A 179 -11.25 -7.52 11.94
CA LEU A 179 -11.00 -8.88 11.50
C LEU A 179 -11.41 -9.07 10.03
N ILE A 180 -10.68 -9.94 9.34
CA ILE A 180 -11.00 -10.49 8.03
C ILE A 180 -10.81 -12.02 8.07
N VAL A 181 -11.48 -12.75 7.18
CA VAL A 181 -11.46 -14.22 7.21
C VAL A 181 -10.24 -14.74 6.45
N HIS A 182 -9.39 -15.49 7.14
CA HIS A 182 -8.24 -16.20 6.60
C HIS A 182 -8.00 -17.51 7.38
N ARG A 183 -6.97 -18.29 7.00
CA ARG A 183 -6.62 -19.55 7.69
C ARG A 183 -6.17 -19.37 9.14
N VAL A 184 -5.66 -18.19 9.47
CA VAL A 184 -5.27 -17.76 10.82
C VAL A 184 -5.94 -16.42 11.10
N PRO A 185 -6.05 -15.98 12.38
CA PRO A 185 -6.54 -14.65 12.69
C PRO A 185 -5.80 -13.59 11.87
N CYS A 186 -6.56 -12.80 11.10
CA CYS A 186 -6.04 -11.82 10.17
C CYS A 186 -6.79 -10.50 10.30
N LEU A 187 -6.08 -9.41 10.10
CA LEU A 187 -6.54 -8.05 10.30
C LEU A 187 -6.49 -7.27 8.99
N GLY A 188 -7.47 -6.37 8.81
CA GLY A 188 -7.35 -5.22 7.92
C GLY A 188 -7.17 -3.94 8.73
N TYR A 189 -6.32 -3.04 8.23
CA TYR A 189 -6.07 -1.73 8.84
C TYR A 189 -6.73 -0.62 8.02
N VAL A 190 -7.34 0.34 8.72
CA VAL A 190 -7.99 1.51 8.13
C VAL A 190 -7.30 2.76 8.66
N PHE A 191 -6.62 3.48 7.77
CA PHE A 191 -5.99 4.77 8.04
C PHE A 191 -6.93 5.86 7.57
N ARG A 192 -7.40 6.71 8.48
CA ARG A 192 -8.33 7.79 8.12
C ARG A 192 -7.91 9.12 8.69
N GLU A 193 -8.19 10.17 7.94
CA GLU A 193 -8.12 11.53 8.40
C GLU A 193 -9.51 11.92 8.95
N PRO A 194 -9.65 12.17 10.27
CA PRO A 194 -10.94 12.54 10.84
C PRO A 194 -11.37 13.96 10.43
N SER A 195 -10.41 14.81 10.05
CA SER A 195 -10.62 16.15 9.51
C SER A 195 -10.39 16.17 8.00
N PHE A 196 -10.77 17.28 7.36
CA PHE A 196 -10.46 17.53 5.94
C PHE A 196 -9.00 17.16 5.63
N PRO A 197 -8.72 16.41 4.55
CA PRO A 197 -9.59 16.06 3.42
C PRO A 197 -10.41 14.76 3.57
N HIS A 198 -10.52 14.18 4.77
CA HIS A 198 -11.29 12.96 5.04
C HIS A 198 -10.86 11.74 4.22
N ARG A 199 -9.59 11.66 3.82
CA ARG A 199 -9.09 10.49 3.08
C ARG A 199 -9.14 9.25 3.97
N LYS A 200 -9.50 8.12 3.36
CA LYS A 200 -9.53 6.82 4.02
C LYS A 200 -8.77 5.80 3.17
N LEU A 201 -7.72 5.22 3.73
CA LEU A 201 -6.94 4.14 3.13
C LEU A 201 -7.25 2.84 3.88
N ALA A 202 -7.70 1.81 3.16
CA ALA A 202 -7.90 0.48 3.69
C ALA A 202 -6.82 -0.46 3.14
N VAL A 203 -6.05 -1.07 4.03
CA VAL A 203 -5.03 -2.06 3.67
C VAL A 203 -5.39 -3.37 4.35
N LEU A 204 -5.82 -4.34 3.54
CA LEU A 204 -6.24 -5.64 4.03
C LEU A 204 -5.06 -6.62 3.98
N GLY A 205 -4.98 -7.51 4.98
CA GLY A 205 -4.14 -8.69 4.90
C GLY A 205 -4.73 -9.76 3.98
N ASP A 206 -4.15 -10.95 4.07
CA ASP A 206 -4.62 -12.12 3.33
C ASP A 206 -6.04 -12.49 3.77
N THR A 207 -6.91 -12.80 2.81
CA THR A 207 -8.31 -13.08 3.08
C THR A 207 -9.02 -13.81 1.95
N CYS A 208 -9.97 -14.68 2.31
CA CYS A 208 -10.99 -15.21 1.40
C CYS A 208 -12.36 -14.53 1.57
N ASP A 209 -12.58 -13.80 2.67
CA ASP A 209 -13.77 -13.00 2.90
C ASP A 209 -13.45 -11.81 3.83
N ALA A 210 -13.47 -10.61 3.23
CA ALA A 210 -13.27 -9.35 3.93
C ALA A 210 -14.59 -8.74 4.46
N SER A 211 -15.74 -9.40 4.29
CA SER A 211 -17.05 -8.86 4.71
C SER A 211 -17.10 -8.36 6.16
N PRO A 212 -16.42 -8.98 7.15
CA PRO A 212 -16.49 -8.51 8.54
C PRO A 212 -15.96 -7.09 8.76
N ILE A 213 -15.05 -6.58 7.93
CA ILE A 213 -14.48 -5.23 8.10
C ILE A 213 -15.32 -4.12 7.44
N ILE A 214 -16.35 -4.47 6.68
CA ILE A 214 -17.20 -3.52 5.93
C ILE A 214 -17.71 -2.35 6.79
N PRO A 215 -18.16 -2.53 8.05
CA PRO A 215 -18.64 -1.41 8.86
C PRO A 215 -17.61 -0.28 9.08
N LEU A 216 -16.30 -0.56 8.99
CA LEU A 216 -15.27 0.48 9.06
C LEU A 216 -15.06 1.22 7.73
N LEU A 217 -15.60 0.68 6.63
CA LEU A 217 -15.33 1.13 5.26
C LEU A 217 -16.48 1.89 4.61
N THR A 218 -17.72 1.84 5.12
CA THR A 218 -18.89 2.39 4.41
C THR A 218 -19.17 3.88 4.63
N SER A 219 -18.54 4.53 5.61
CA SER A 219 -18.81 5.95 5.92
C SER A 219 -17.57 6.66 6.48
N PRO A 220 -16.85 7.48 5.68
CA PRO A 220 -16.91 7.56 4.21
C PRO A 220 -16.37 6.29 3.53
N PRO A 221 -16.63 6.07 2.22
CA PRO A 221 -15.95 5.03 1.44
C PRO A 221 -14.41 5.19 1.46
N PRO A 222 -13.64 4.13 1.20
CA PRO A 222 -12.19 4.23 1.12
C PRO A 222 -11.76 4.93 -0.18
N SER A 223 -10.98 6.01 -0.04
CA SER A 223 -10.29 6.69 -1.15
C SER A 223 -9.28 5.77 -1.85
N LEU A 224 -8.76 4.78 -1.12
CA LEU A 224 -7.94 3.70 -1.66
C LEU A 224 -8.17 2.41 -0.86
N LEU A 225 -8.43 1.33 -1.58
CA LEU A 225 -8.44 -0.03 -1.05
C LEU A 225 -7.27 -0.83 -1.63
N VAL A 226 -6.45 -1.41 -0.76
CA VAL A 226 -5.46 -2.43 -1.10
C VAL A 226 -5.99 -3.78 -0.65
N HIS A 227 -6.21 -4.66 -1.62
CA HIS A 227 -6.78 -6.00 -1.41
C HIS A 227 -5.86 -7.08 -2.00
N GLU A 228 -5.78 -8.24 -1.37
CA GLU A 228 -5.03 -9.36 -1.94
C GLU A 228 -5.73 -9.97 -3.17
N ALA A 229 -4.94 -10.48 -4.11
CA ALA A 229 -5.42 -11.29 -5.24
C ALA A 229 -4.39 -12.41 -5.53
N THR A 230 -4.27 -13.35 -4.59
CA THR A 230 -3.21 -14.37 -4.60
C THR A 230 -3.22 -15.26 -5.83
N ASP A 231 -4.39 -15.64 -6.33
CA ASP A 231 -4.48 -16.49 -7.52
C ASP A 231 -5.53 -15.99 -8.50
N ALA A 232 -5.27 -16.23 -9.79
CA ALA A 232 -6.14 -15.82 -10.88
C ALA A 232 -6.30 -16.93 -11.92
N PHE A 233 -7.50 -16.99 -12.50
CA PHE A 233 -7.74 -17.77 -13.70
C PHE A 233 -7.12 -17.04 -14.87
N ILE A 234 -6.31 -17.71 -15.68
CA ILE A 234 -5.70 -17.11 -16.87
C ILE A 234 -6.18 -17.91 -18.09
N PRO A 235 -6.87 -17.29 -19.05
CA PRO A 235 -7.26 -17.91 -20.30
C PRO A 235 -6.06 -18.37 -21.15
N ARG A 236 -6.23 -19.41 -21.97
CA ARG A 236 -5.14 -19.97 -22.82
C ARG A 236 -4.70 -19.06 -23.96
N ASP A 237 -5.57 -18.16 -24.40
CA ASP A 237 -5.27 -17.10 -25.35
C ASP A 237 -4.41 -15.99 -24.74
N VAL A 238 -4.45 -15.82 -23.41
CA VAL A 238 -3.56 -14.91 -22.67
C VAL A 238 -2.22 -15.57 -22.36
N ASP A 239 -2.25 -16.79 -21.80
CA ASP A 239 -1.06 -17.59 -21.51
C ASP A 239 -1.25 -19.02 -22.07
N PRO A 240 -0.55 -19.39 -23.17
CA PRO A 240 -0.64 -20.73 -23.75
C PRO A 240 -0.26 -21.86 -22.78
N GLN A 241 0.48 -21.56 -21.71
CA GLN A 241 0.85 -22.53 -20.67
C GLN A 241 -0.22 -22.70 -19.58
N ALA A 242 -1.30 -21.92 -19.61
CA ALA A 242 -2.38 -22.01 -18.64
C ALA A 242 -3.16 -23.34 -18.77
N LYS A 243 -3.26 -24.06 -17.65
CA LYS A 243 -3.87 -25.40 -17.61
C LYS A 243 -5.10 -25.53 -16.71
N ARG A 244 -5.33 -24.56 -15.82
CA ARG A 244 -6.38 -24.64 -14.79
C ARG A 244 -7.67 -24.01 -15.25
N SER A 245 -8.80 -24.63 -14.90
CA SER A 245 -10.11 -24.03 -15.12
C SER A 245 -10.39 -22.92 -14.10
N ARG A 246 -11.43 -22.11 -14.35
CA ARG A 246 -11.85 -21.05 -13.44
C ARG A 246 -12.33 -21.62 -12.10
N GLU A 247 -13.07 -22.72 -12.14
CA GLU A 247 -13.62 -23.43 -11.00
C GLU A 247 -12.51 -24.01 -10.12
N GLU A 248 -11.51 -24.65 -10.75
CA GLU A 248 -10.35 -25.19 -10.04
C GLU A 248 -9.54 -24.10 -9.31
N VAL A 249 -9.36 -22.94 -9.94
CA VAL A 249 -8.68 -21.80 -9.30
C VAL A 249 -9.50 -21.31 -8.13
N GLY A 250 -10.81 -21.08 -8.31
CA GLY A 250 -11.69 -20.61 -7.25
C GLY A 250 -11.68 -21.54 -6.02
N GLN A 251 -11.85 -22.84 -6.23
CA GLN A 251 -11.82 -23.84 -5.14
C GLN A 251 -10.48 -23.86 -4.41
N LYS A 252 -9.36 -23.83 -5.13
CA LYS A 252 -8.01 -23.85 -4.51
C LYS A 252 -7.71 -22.57 -3.73
N VAL A 253 -8.16 -21.43 -4.22
CA VAL A 253 -7.98 -20.12 -3.58
C VAL A 253 -8.75 -20.07 -2.27
N LEU A 254 -10.03 -20.44 -2.30
CA LEU A 254 -10.88 -20.48 -1.11
C LEU A 254 -10.35 -21.48 -0.07
N ALA A 255 -9.94 -22.68 -0.49
CA ALA A 255 -9.38 -23.68 0.41
C ALA A 255 -8.08 -23.24 1.09
N ARG A 256 -7.35 -22.30 0.48
CA ARG A 256 -6.12 -21.70 1.04
C ARG A 256 -6.40 -20.40 1.81
N GLY A 257 -7.65 -19.96 1.88
CA GLY A 257 -8.06 -18.74 2.57
C GLY A 257 -7.67 -17.45 1.84
N HIS A 258 -7.54 -17.47 0.51
CA HIS A 258 -7.14 -16.30 -0.29
C HIS A 258 -8.26 -15.81 -1.20
N SER A 259 -7.99 -14.75 -1.96
CA SER A 259 -8.92 -14.15 -2.91
C SER A 259 -8.44 -14.22 -4.36
N THR A 260 -9.42 -14.19 -5.27
CA THR A 260 -9.20 -13.97 -6.70
C THR A 260 -9.37 -12.49 -7.05
N PRO A 261 -8.92 -12.03 -8.24
CA PRO A 261 -9.16 -10.65 -8.67
C PRO A 261 -10.65 -10.29 -8.72
N VAL A 262 -11.50 -11.24 -9.12
CA VAL A 262 -12.96 -11.05 -9.14
C VAL A 262 -13.50 -10.78 -7.74
N MET A 263 -13.11 -11.59 -6.75
CA MET A 263 -13.51 -11.39 -5.34
C MET A 263 -13.06 -10.03 -4.80
N ALA A 264 -11.82 -9.63 -5.10
CA ALA A 264 -11.30 -8.32 -4.70
C ALA A 264 -12.09 -7.16 -5.34
N GLY A 265 -12.46 -7.29 -6.63
CA GLY A 265 -13.28 -6.31 -7.34
C GLY A 265 -14.72 -6.23 -6.79
N GLU A 266 -15.37 -7.37 -6.54
CA GLU A 266 -16.69 -7.43 -5.93
C GLU A 266 -16.71 -6.79 -4.54
N PHE A 267 -15.68 -7.05 -3.73
CA PHE A 267 -15.53 -6.40 -2.42
C PHE A 267 -15.34 -4.89 -2.56
N ALA A 268 -14.47 -4.44 -3.48
CA ALA A 268 -14.25 -3.02 -3.74
C ALA A 268 -15.53 -2.29 -4.17
N LYS A 269 -16.36 -2.94 -5.00
CA LYS A 269 -17.68 -2.43 -5.39
C LYS A 269 -18.61 -2.30 -4.19
N ARG A 270 -18.64 -3.33 -3.33
CA ARG A 270 -19.51 -3.37 -2.13
C ARG A 270 -19.20 -2.26 -1.13
N VAL A 271 -17.93 -1.86 -1.00
CA VAL A 271 -17.51 -0.76 -0.11
C VAL A 271 -17.44 0.59 -0.82
N ALA A 272 -17.83 0.66 -2.09
CA ALA A 272 -17.75 1.84 -2.94
C ALA A 272 -16.34 2.49 -2.94
N ALA A 273 -15.29 1.67 -2.98
CA ALA A 273 -13.92 2.16 -3.02
C ALA A 273 -13.72 3.09 -4.23
N GLU A 274 -13.02 4.20 -4.05
CA GLU A 274 -12.69 5.12 -5.15
C GLU A 274 -11.56 4.57 -6.02
N ARG A 275 -10.65 3.80 -5.42
CA ARG A 275 -9.49 3.19 -6.08
C ARG A 275 -9.22 1.81 -5.52
N LEU A 276 -8.85 0.88 -6.40
CA LEU A 276 -8.49 -0.49 -6.05
C LEU A 276 -7.06 -0.81 -6.50
N ILE A 277 -6.22 -1.21 -5.54
CA ILE A 277 -4.93 -1.84 -5.80
C ILE A 277 -5.02 -3.32 -5.39
N LEU A 278 -4.65 -4.20 -6.33
CA LEU A 278 -4.44 -5.62 -6.07
C LEU A 278 -2.99 -5.83 -5.62
N ASN A 279 -2.80 -6.45 -4.47
CA ASN A 279 -1.49 -6.83 -3.93
C ASN A 279 -1.42 -8.35 -3.69
N HIS A 280 -0.31 -8.82 -3.13
CA HIS A 280 -0.10 -10.21 -2.73
C HIS A 280 -0.32 -11.18 -3.90
N ILE A 281 0.14 -10.79 -5.09
CA ILE A 281 0.01 -11.61 -6.29
C ILE A 281 0.89 -12.86 -6.16
N GLY A 282 0.31 -14.04 -6.40
CA GLY A 282 1.01 -15.31 -6.24
C GLY A 282 2.26 -15.42 -7.11
N SER A 283 3.32 -16.04 -6.58
CA SER A 283 4.65 -16.13 -7.21
C SER A 283 4.68 -16.79 -8.59
N ARG A 284 3.62 -17.54 -8.96
CA ARG A 284 3.41 -18.06 -10.32
C ARG A 284 3.30 -16.96 -11.37
N PHE A 285 2.80 -15.78 -10.99
CA PHE A 285 2.66 -14.62 -11.87
C PHE A 285 3.90 -13.77 -11.72
N THR A 286 4.90 -14.05 -12.54
CA THR A 286 6.18 -13.34 -12.46
C THR A 286 5.98 -11.89 -12.88
N ALA A 287 6.36 -10.95 -12.01
CA ALA A 287 6.33 -9.53 -12.32
C ALA A 287 7.19 -9.22 -13.57
N PRO A 288 6.70 -8.39 -14.49
CA PRO A 288 7.47 -7.99 -15.65
C PRO A 288 8.66 -7.11 -15.21
N ARG A 289 9.90 -7.60 -15.40
CA ARG A 289 11.11 -6.89 -14.94
C ARG A 289 11.60 -5.81 -15.91
N GLN A 290 11.41 -6.03 -17.21
CA GLN A 290 11.75 -5.12 -18.31
C GLN A 290 10.80 -5.42 -19.47
N TYR A 291 10.24 -4.40 -20.12
CA TYR A 291 9.41 -4.59 -21.32
C TYR A 291 10.27 -5.20 -22.43
N GLN A 292 10.03 -6.48 -22.77
CA GLN A 292 10.78 -7.19 -23.82
C GLN A 292 10.08 -7.17 -25.19
N GLY A 293 9.18 -6.19 -25.40
CA GLY A 293 8.38 -6.06 -26.62
C GLY A 293 6.94 -6.60 -26.48
N GLU A 294 6.14 -6.46 -27.54
CA GLU A 294 4.70 -6.78 -27.59
C GLU A 294 4.32 -8.25 -27.28
N LYS A 295 5.30 -9.15 -27.08
CA LYS A 295 5.08 -10.58 -26.87
C LYS A 295 5.37 -11.06 -25.44
N ASP A 296 5.57 -10.17 -24.48
CA ASP A 296 5.81 -10.57 -23.10
C ASP A 296 4.51 -10.95 -22.39
N VAL A 297 4.22 -12.26 -22.37
CA VAL A 297 3.04 -12.89 -21.73
C VAL A 297 2.84 -12.41 -20.30
N ARG A 298 3.90 -12.04 -19.57
CA ARG A 298 3.79 -11.53 -18.19
C ARG A 298 2.95 -10.26 -18.12
N PHE A 299 3.08 -9.35 -19.09
CA PHE A 299 2.25 -8.14 -19.12
C PHE A 299 0.80 -8.49 -19.39
N SER A 300 0.52 -9.37 -20.35
CA SER A 300 -0.84 -9.82 -20.66
C SER A 300 -1.50 -10.53 -19.47
N VAL A 301 -0.74 -11.33 -18.71
CA VAL A 301 -1.22 -11.98 -17.49
C VAL A 301 -1.56 -10.97 -16.40
N ILE A 302 -0.72 -9.95 -16.18
CA ILE A 302 -0.98 -8.90 -15.19
C ILE A 302 -2.16 -8.02 -15.62
N ASP A 303 -2.27 -7.70 -16.92
CA ASP A 303 -3.40 -6.95 -17.46
C ASP A 303 -4.70 -7.75 -17.37
N GLU A 304 -4.66 -9.07 -17.57
CA GLU A 304 -5.81 -9.96 -17.37
C GLU A 304 -6.27 -10.00 -15.90
N ILE A 305 -5.32 -10.03 -14.95
CA ILE A 305 -5.61 -9.91 -13.52
C ILE A 305 -6.29 -8.56 -13.21
N SER A 306 -5.74 -7.46 -13.76
CA SER A 306 -6.33 -6.12 -13.65
C SER A 306 -7.75 -6.07 -14.25
N ARG A 307 -7.94 -6.65 -15.44
CA ARG A 307 -9.23 -6.67 -16.16
C ARG A 307 -10.30 -7.38 -15.35
N GLN A 308 -10.03 -8.58 -14.85
CA GLN A 308 -10.99 -9.36 -14.06
C GLN A 308 -11.48 -8.60 -12.81
N ALA A 309 -10.57 -7.95 -12.08
CA ALA A 309 -10.96 -7.12 -10.94
C ALA A 309 -11.71 -5.85 -11.37
N SER A 310 -11.29 -5.22 -12.46
CA SER A 310 -11.93 -4.00 -12.98
C SER A 310 -13.38 -4.26 -13.41
N GLU A 311 -13.64 -5.39 -14.07
CA GLU A 311 -14.99 -5.78 -14.49
C GLU A 311 -15.90 -6.08 -13.28
N ALA A 312 -15.38 -6.80 -12.29
CA ALA A 312 -16.10 -7.09 -11.06
C ALA A 312 -16.39 -5.82 -10.24
N TRP A 313 -15.41 -4.90 -10.18
CA TRP A 313 -15.52 -3.63 -9.48
C TRP A 313 -16.50 -2.67 -10.16
N GLY A 314 -16.41 -2.51 -11.48
CA GLY A 314 -17.34 -1.73 -12.30
C GLY A 314 -17.27 -0.20 -12.09
N MET A 315 -16.33 0.31 -11.30
CA MET A 315 -16.20 1.74 -10.96
C MET A 315 -14.87 2.38 -11.44
N GLY A 316 -13.98 1.58 -12.03
CA GLY A 316 -12.67 2.07 -12.49
C GLY A 316 -11.76 0.93 -12.95
N ARG A 317 -10.50 1.28 -13.23
CA ARG A 317 -9.45 0.29 -13.53
C ARG A 317 -8.70 -0.08 -12.26
N ALA A 318 -8.75 -1.35 -11.89
CA ALA A 318 -7.96 -1.88 -10.79
C ALA A 318 -6.47 -1.92 -11.16
N GLU A 319 -5.60 -1.45 -10.28
CA GLU A 319 -4.14 -1.47 -10.52
C GLU A 319 -3.51 -2.69 -9.83
N VAL A 320 -2.61 -3.39 -10.53
CA VAL A 320 -1.86 -4.51 -9.93
C VAL A 320 -0.53 -4.00 -9.41
N ALA A 321 -0.31 -4.15 -8.11
CA ALA A 321 0.91 -3.70 -7.46
C ALA A 321 2.15 -4.43 -8.00
N PHE A 322 3.22 -3.68 -8.20
CA PHE A 322 4.56 -4.19 -8.49
C PHE A 322 5.56 -3.52 -7.55
N ASP A 323 6.71 -4.15 -7.36
CA ASP A 323 7.74 -3.63 -6.46
C ASP A 323 8.14 -2.19 -6.83
N TYR A 324 8.16 -1.32 -5.82
CA TYR A 324 8.46 0.11 -5.93
C TYR A 324 7.39 0.95 -6.62
N MET A 325 6.21 0.38 -6.93
CA MET A 325 5.05 1.15 -7.36
C MET A 325 4.74 2.22 -6.31
N ARG A 326 4.42 3.44 -6.77
CA ARG A 326 4.10 4.60 -5.92
C ARG A 326 2.73 5.14 -6.28
N MET A 327 1.82 5.21 -5.31
CA MET A 327 0.50 5.82 -5.52
C MET A 327 0.28 7.05 -4.63
N THR A 328 -0.24 8.11 -5.24
CA THR A 328 -0.73 9.33 -4.58
C THR A 328 -2.24 9.33 -4.47
N VAL A 329 -2.75 9.40 -3.24
CA VAL A 329 -4.16 9.74 -2.98
C VAL A 329 -4.27 11.26 -2.88
N PRO A 330 -4.87 11.92 -3.90
CA PRO A 330 -4.91 13.37 -3.98
C PRO A 330 -5.79 13.93 -2.87
N GLU A 331 -5.58 15.21 -2.60
CA GLU A 331 -6.60 16.02 -1.92
C GLU A 331 -7.77 16.17 -2.89
N LEU A 332 -8.99 15.82 -2.49
CA LEU A 332 -10.18 16.25 -3.21
C LEU A 332 -10.16 17.78 -3.18
N ARG A 333 -9.86 18.43 -4.30
CA ARG A 333 -10.00 19.89 -4.38
C ARG A 333 -11.49 20.21 -4.23
N PRO A 334 -11.90 21.10 -3.31
CA PRO A 334 -13.25 21.63 -3.34
C PRO A 334 -13.36 22.43 -4.64
N GLY A 335 -14.08 21.87 -5.60
CA GLY A 335 -14.17 22.39 -6.95
C GLY A 335 -15.49 21.96 -7.59
N PHE A 336 -16.58 22.14 -6.85
CA PHE A 336 -17.91 22.41 -7.37
C PHE A 336 -18.72 22.92 -6.17
N GLU A 337 -19.12 24.18 -6.18
CA GLU A 337 -20.19 24.67 -5.33
C GLU A 337 -21.43 23.82 -5.66
N VAL A 338 -21.71 22.83 -4.83
CA VAL A 338 -23.06 22.29 -4.78
C VAL A 338 -23.86 23.38 -4.11
N ASN A 339 -24.60 24.16 -4.90
CA ASN A 339 -25.69 25.00 -4.42
C ASN A 339 -26.71 24.07 -3.75
N VAL A 340 -26.46 23.74 -2.48
CA VAL A 340 -27.46 23.16 -1.59
C VAL A 340 -28.38 24.32 -1.25
N VAL A 341 -29.39 24.55 -2.09
CA VAL A 341 -30.58 25.27 -1.67
C VAL A 341 -31.22 24.42 -0.58
N MET A 342 -31.03 24.81 0.67
CA MET A 342 -31.82 24.29 1.78
C MET A 342 -33.27 24.68 1.53
N GLN A 343 -34.09 23.72 1.11
CA GLN A 343 -35.54 23.91 1.09
C GLN A 343 -36.07 23.53 2.47
N GLU A 344 -36.07 24.50 3.38
CA GLU A 344 -36.88 24.41 4.59
C GLU A 344 -38.37 24.59 4.24
N GLY A 345 -39.21 23.77 4.85
CA GLY A 345 -40.50 24.23 5.35
C GLY A 345 -41.67 24.26 4.37
N LEU A 346 -42.38 23.13 4.32
CA LEU A 346 -43.79 23.03 3.97
C LEU A 346 -44.63 24.07 4.74
N ARG A 347 -45.22 25.06 4.07
CA ARG A 347 -46.43 25.77 4.55
C ARG A 347 -47.34 26.14 3.37
N THR A 348 -48.53 25.58 3.44
CA THR A 348 -49.73 25.88 2.65
C THR A 348 -50.16 27.33 2.89
N ILE A 349 -50.30 28.13 1.82
CA ILE A 349 -51.25 29.25 1.74
C ILE A 349 -51.73 29.35 0.28
N GLU A 350 -53.06 29.43 0.12
CA GLU A 350 -53.81 29.60 -1.12
C GLU A 350 -53.58 30.98 -1.77
N GLY A 351 -53.76 31.10 -3.08
CA GLY A 351 -54.11 32.38 -3.71
C GLY A 351 -53.43 32.71 -5.05
N GLU A 352 -54.26 32.67 -6.10
CA GLU A 352 -54.27 33.55 -7.28
C GLU A 352 -53.39 33.24 -8.52
N CYS A 353 -54.12 33.05 -9.62
CA CYS A 353 -53.67 33.02 -11.01
C CYS A 353 -53.35 34.42 -11.52
N VAL A 354 -52.27 34.62 -12.28
CA VAL A 354 -52.20 35.55 -13.44
C VAL A 354 -51.13 35.06 -14.45
N GLU A 355 -51.63 34.77 -15.66
CA GLU A 355 -51.14 34.98 -17.04
C GLU A 355 -49.67 34.74 -17.48
N GLN A 356 -49.64 33.98 -18.58
CA GLN A 356 -48.70 33.96 -19.72
C GLN A 356 -47.85 35.21 -19.95
N GLU A 357 -46.58 34.99 -20.35
CA GLU A 357 -46.05 35.60 -21.56
C GLU A 357 -44.92 34.74 -22.16
N ARG A 358 -45.10 34.39 -23.44
CA ARG A 358 -44.07 33.87 -24.34
C ARG A 358 -43.26 35.05 -24.85
N LYS A 359 -41.96 34.87 -25.06
CA LYS A 359 -41.23 35.58 -26.12
C LYS A 359 -40.11 34.72 -26.67
N ASP A 360 -40.33 34.30 -27.91
CA ASP A 360 -39.34 33.88 -28.87
C ASP A 360 -38.40 35.05 -29.19
N ASP A 361 -37.15 34.77 -29.58
CA ASP A 361 -36.43 35.51 -30.61
C ASP A 361 -35.25 34.66 -31.13
N ASP A 362 -35.31 34.43 -32.44
CA ASP A 362 -34.36 33.75 -33.33
C ASP A 362 -33.20 34.69 -33.76
N ASP A 363 -32.30 34.12 -34.59
CA ASP A 363 -31.35 34.74 -35.55
C ASP A 363 -29.87 34.71 -35.15
N ASP A 364 -28.90 34.53 -36.06
CA ASP A 364 -28.78 33.89 -37.37
C ASP A 364 -27.25 33.85 -37.68
N GLN A 365 -26.91 33.13 -38.74
CA GLN A 365 -25.63 32.63 -39.21
C GLN A 365 -24.65 33.65 -39.84
N GLY A 366 -23.41 33.15 -40.02
CA GLY A 366 -22.57 33.42 -41.20
C GLY A 366 -21.55 34.57 -41.08
N ALA A 367 -20.44 34.64 -41.81
CA ALA A 367 -19.68 33.73 -42.64
C ALA A 367 -18.44 34.50 -43.19
N LYS A 368 -17.35 33.77 -43.47
CA LYS A 368 -16.33 33.97 -44.54
C LYS A 368 -15.20 35.03 -44.43
N GLY A 369 -14.00 34.52 -44.80
CA GLY A 369 -12.99 35.15 -45.67
C GLY A 369 -11.88 35.95 -44.96
N GLY A 370 -10.59 35.86 -45.26
CA GLY A 370 -9.82 35.15 -46.29
C GLY A 370 -8.41 35.78 -46.43
N ALA A 371 -7.43 34.93 -46.81
CA ALA A 371 -6.23 35.20 -47.61
C ALA A 371 -4.94 35.90 -47.06
N GLY A 372 -3.82 35.16 -47.22
CA GLY A 372 -2.54 35.59 -47.83
C GLY A 372 -1.37 35.95 -46.87
N SER A 373 -0.10 35.65 -47.12
CA SER A 373 0.65 34.89 -48.15
C SER A 373 2.16 34.86 -47.76
N ASN A 374 2.96 34.07 -48.49
CA ASN A 374 4.44 34.04 -48.60
C ASN A 374 5.25 33.26 -47.53
N GLY A 375 6.20 32.38 -47.87
CA GLY A 375 6.71 31.97 -49.18
C GLY A 375 7.91 31.01 -49.12
N LYS A 376 8.16 30.38 -50.28
CA LYS A 376 9.40 29.79 -50.83
C LYS A 376 9.98 28.47 -50.30
N MET A 377 10.01 27.53 -51.24
CA MET A 377 10.84 26.32 -51.37
C MET A 377 12.35 26.60 -51.33
N THR A 378 13.14 25.60 -50.88
CA THR A 378 14.23 24.95 -51.66
C THR A 378 14.67 23.62 -51.02
N ARG A 379 15.01 22.65 -51.88
CA ARG A 379 15.58 21.33 -51.59
C ARG A 379 17.12 21.40 -51.47
N GLY A 380 17.69 20.51 -50.66
CA GLY A 380 18.96 19.83 -50.99
C GLY A 380 20.11 19.96 -49.97
N GLY A 381 20.80 18.84 -49.70
CA GLY A 381 22.22 18.86 -49.34
C GLY A 381 22.65 18.04 -48.12
N TYR A 382 23.15 16.84 -48.37
CA TYR A 382 24.00 16.04 -47.46
C TYR A 382 25.43 16.63 -47.35
N ALA A 383 26.01 16.66 -46.14
CA ALA A 383 27.46 16.57 -45.86
C ALA A 383 27.64 16.29 -44.35
N ARG A 384 27.93 15.07 -43.89
CA ARG A 384 29.25 14.40 -43.82
C ARG A 384 30.39 15.28 -43.26
N TRP A 385 30.70 15.09 -41.98
CA TRP A 385 32.04 15.26 -41.45
C TRP A 385 32.52 13.90 -40.92
N GLY A 386 33.64 13.45 -41.45
CA GLY A 386 34.37 12.28 -40.97
C GLY A 386 35.86 12.50 -41.21
N ARG A 387 36.66 12.04 -40.25
CA ARG A 387 38.07 11.56 -40.31
C ARG A 387 38.58 11.52 -38.86
N GLY A 388 39.23 10.50 -38.32
CA GLY A 388 39.70 9.18 -38.78
C GLY A 388 40.05 8.36 -37.51
N ALA A 389 39.89 7.03 -37.48
CA ALA A 389 40.93 6.00 -37.66
C ALA A 389 42.19 6.24 -36.76
N GLU A 390 42.61 5.35 -35.84
CA GLU A 390 43.06 3.98 -36.11
C GLU A 390 42.98 3.02 -34.89
N ARG A 391 42.56 1.79 -35.22
CA ARG A 391 42.95 0.44 -34.74
C ARG A 391 43.95 0.28 -33.56
N GLY A 392 43.60 -0.64 -32.64
CA GLY A 392 44.56 -1.69 -32.26
C GLY A 392 44.47 -2.34 -30.88
N ARG A 393 44.18 -3.66 -30.89
CA ARG A 393 44.70 -4.74 -30.01
C ARG A 393 44.06 -5.02 -28.64
N TYR A 394 43.33 -6.14 -28.65
CA TYR A 394 43.38 -7.25 -27.70
C TYR A 394 44.62 -7.31 -26.79
N HIS A 395 44.40 -7.42 -25.47
CA HIS A 395 45.30 -8.15 -24.57
C HIS A 395 44.54 -9.00 -23.55
N LYS A 396 44.97 -10.27 -23.52
CA LYS A 396 44.60 -11.36 -22.61
C LYS A 396 45.64 -11.40 -21.48
N ARG A 397 45.19 -11.92 -20.32
CA ARG A 397 45.94 -12.57 -19.22
C ARG A 397 46.72 -11.67 -18.24
N ARG A 398 46.52 -11.93 -16.93
CA ARG A 398 47.37 -12.88 -16.18
C ARG A 398 46.76 -13.30 -14.84
N LYS A 399 46.78 -14.63 -14.61
CA LYS A 399 46.89 -15.27 -13.31
C LYS A 399 48.26 -14.93 -12.71
N THR A 400 48.33 -14.80 -11.40
CA THR A 400 49.59 -14.79 -10.64
C THR A 400 49.47 -15.80 -9.50
N ASP A 401 50.31 -16.82 -9.56
CA ASP A 401 50.67 -17.70 -8.44
C ASP A 401 51.99 -17.22 -7.83
N GLY A 402 52.07 -17.28 -6.48
CA GLY A 402 53.28 -17.43 -5.66
C GLY A 402 54.15 -16.19 -5.36
N PRO A 403 55.07 -16.25 -4.36
CA PRO A 403 55.56 -17.45 -3.65
C PRO A 403 55.70 -17.34 -2.11
N SER A 404 56.15 -18.46 -1.51
CA SER A 404 56.72 -18.70 -0.16
C SER A 404 55.77 -19.17 0.93
#